data_AF-P01670-F1
#
_entry.id   AF-P01670-F1
#
_cell.length_a   1.000
_cell.length_b   1.000
_cell.length_c   1.000
_cell.angle_alpha   90.00
_cell.angle_beta   90.00
_cell.angle_gamma   90.00
#
_symmetry.space_group_name_H-M   'P 1'
#
loop_
_entity.id
_entity.type
_entity.pdbx_description
1 polymer ?
#
loop_
_entity_poly.entity_id
_entity_poly.type
_entity_poly.pdbx_seq_one_letter_code
_entity_poly.pdbx_strand_id
1 'polypeptide(L)'
;DIVLTQSPASLAVSLGQRATISCRASKSVSTSGYSYMHWYQQKPGQPPKLLIYLASNLESGVPARFSGSGSGTDFTLNIHPVEEEDAATYYCQHSRELPRTFGGGTKLEIK
;
A
#
# COMPACT_ATOMS: atom_id res chain seq x y z
N ASP A 1 -2.65 -5.50 -19.88
CA ASP A 1 -2.04 -5.58 -18.55
C ASP A 1 -2.64 -4.55 -17.62
N ILE A 2 -2.62 -4.80 -16.31
CA ILE A 2 -3.04 -3.80 -15.31
C ILE A 2 -1.83 -2.97 -14.94
N VAL A 3 -1.99 -1.65 -15.00
CA VAL A 3 -0.98 -0.67 -14.59
C VAL A 3 -1.46 -0.01 -13.31
N LEU A 4 -0.55 0.16 -12.36
CA LEU A 4 -0.84 0.81 -11.08
C LEU A 4 -0.19 2.19 -11.03
N THR A 5 -1.01 3.20 -10.79
CA THR A 5 -0.56 4.57 -10.54
C THR A 5 -0.63 4.82 -9.04
N GLN A 6 0.52 5.03 -8.41
CA GLN A 6 0.63 5.27 -6.97
C GLN A 6 0.96 6.74 -6.71
N SER A 7 0.37 7.32 -5.66
CA SER A 7 0.56 8.74 -5.33
C SER A 7 0.42 9.00 -3.82
N PRO A 8 1.24 9.90 -3.24
CA PRO A 8 2.34 10.64 -3.89
C PRO A 8 3.59 9.77 -4.09
N ALA A 9 4.57 10.21 -4.88
CA ALA A 9 5.85 9.50 -5.01
C ALA A 9 6.71 9.58 -3.72
N SER A 10 6.53 10.65 -2.95
CA SER A 10 7.14 10.85 -1.63
C SER A 10 6.17 11.58 -0.72
N LEU A 11 6.23 11.26 0.57
CA LEU A 11 5.39 11.87 1.60
C LEU A 11 6.24 12.06 2.85
N ALA A 12 6.27 13.27 3.41
CA ALA A 12 6.92 13.56 4.69
C ALA A 12 5.84 13.86 5.74
N VAL A 13 5.85 13.11 6.85
CA VAL A 13 4.81 13.18 7.90
C VAL A 13 5.47 13.23 9.27
N SER A 14 4.96 14.04 10.19
CA SER A 14 5.47 14.05 11.56
C SER A 14 4.90 12.89 12.38
N LEU A 15 5.66 12.43 13.38
CA LEU A 15 5.22 11.36 14.28
C LEU A 15 3.85 11.67 14.89
N GLY A 16 3.02 10.63 15.02
CA GLY A 16 1.65 10.77 15.52
C GLY A 16 0.61 11.19 14.47
N GLN A 17 1.02 11.77 13.34
CA GLN A 17 0.08 12.17 12.29
C GLN A 17 -0.38 10.98 11.44
N ARG A 18 -1.23 11.24 10.44
CA ARG A 18 -1.71 10.24 9.49
C ARG A 18 -0.92 10.34 8.18
N ALA A 19 -0.47 9.21 7.67
CA ALA A 19 -0.04 9.07 6.29
C ALA A 19 -1.14 8.37 5.47
N THR A 20 -1.41 8.87 4.27
CA THR A 20 -2.34 8.25 3.31
C THR A 20 -1.65 8.13 1.96
N ILE A 21 -1.67 6.93 1.40
CA ILE A 21 -1.07 6.60 0.10
C ILE A 21 -2.17 6.03 -0.78
N SER A 22 -2.31 6.59 -1.99
CA SER A 22 -3.32 6.16 -2.96
C SER A 22 -2.70 5.28 -4.03
N CYS A 23 -3.43 4.27 -4.47
CA CYS A 23 -3.08 3.43 -5.61
C CYS A 23 -4.30 3.23 -6.50
N ARG A 24 -4.17 3.61 -7.77
CA ARG A 24 -5.21 3.44 -8.80
C ARG A 24 -4.77 2.41 -9.83
N ALA A 25 -5.61 1.42 -10.06
CA ALA A 25 -5.45 0.46 -11.14
C ALA A 25 -6.10 0.97 -12.44
N SER A 26 -5.48 0.68 -13.58
CA SER A 26 -5.99 1.06 -14.91
C SER A 26 -7.31 0.36 -15.30
N LYS A 27 -7.65 -0.75 -14.63
CA LYS A 27 -8.93 -1.44 -14.69
C LYS A 27 -9.22 -2.13 -13.37
N SER A 28 -10.48 -2.50 -13.15
CA SER A 28 -10.92 -3.09 -11.88
C SER A 28 -10.11 -4.33 -11.51
N VAL A 29 -9.57 -4.35 -10.28
CA VAL A 29 -8.89 -5.51 -9.69
C VAL A 29 -9.79 -6.30 -8.74
N SER A 30 -11.08 -5.95 -8.68
CA SER A 30 -12.08 -6.64 -7.85
C SER A 30 -12.95 -7.58 -8.66
N THR A 31 -13.23 -8.76 -8.13
CA THR A 31 -14.16 -9.73 -8.71
C THR A 31 -14.65 -10.69 -7.62
N SER A 32 -15.86 -11.22 -7.75
CA SER A 32 -16.45 -12.19 -6.83
C SER A 32 -16.40 -11.78 -5.34
N GLY A 33 -16.56 -10.47 -5.06
CA GLY A 33 -16.52 -9.93 -3.70
C GLY A 33 -15.12 -9.69 -3.12
N TYR A 34 -14.05 -10.03 -3.84
CA TYR A 34 -12.67 -9.81 -3.41
C TYR A 34 -12.00 -8.71 -4.21
N SER A 35 -11.10 -7.96 -3.58
CA SER A 35 -10.25 -6.98 -4.21
C SER A 35 -8.80 -7.46 -4.18
N TYR A 36 -8.22 -7.80 -5.33
CA TYR A 36 -6.86 -8.36 -5.40
C TYR A 36 -5.77 -7.29 -5.34
N MET A 37 -5.86 -6.38 -4.37
CA MET A 37 -4.84 -5.37 -4.10
C MET A 37 -4.05 -5.75 -2.84
N HIS A 38 -2.75 -5.51 -2.85
CA HIS A 38 -1.86 -5.81 -1.75
C HIS A 38 -0.92 -4.63 -1.50
N TRP A 39 -0.48 -4.44 -0.26
CA TRP A 39 0.44 -3.39 0.14
C TRP A 39 1.67 -3.97 0.80
N TYR A 40 2.83 -3.43 0.43
CA TYR A 40 4.13 -3.86 0.92
C TYR A 40 4.89 -2.68 1.51
N GLN A 41 5.72 -2.95 2.52
CA GLN A 41 6.70 -2.03 3.08
C GLN A 41 8.10 -2.51 2.72
N GLN A 42 8.93 -1.63 2.19
CA GLN A 42 10.33 -1.89 1.94
C GLN A 42 11.20 -0.89 2.71
N LYS A 43 11.85 -1.38 3.76
CA LYS A 43 12.86 -0.60 4.48
C LYS A 43 14.18 -0.55 3.70
N PRO A 44 15.02 0.48 3.88
CA PRO A 44 16.32 0.56 3.22
C PRO A 44 17.15 -0.71 3.44
N GLY A 45 17.68 -1.28 2.36
CA GLY A 45 18.50 -2.51 2.40
C GLY A 45 17.72 -3.80 2.70
N GLN A 46 16.40 -3.75 2.86
CA GLN A 46 15.56 -4.91 3.12
C GLN A 46 14.68 -5.27 1.91
N PRO A 47 14.26 -6.54 1.78
CA PRO A 47 13.26 -6.91 0.79
C PRO A 47 11.87 -6.34 1.15
N PRO A 48 10.98 -6.16 0.16
CA PRO A 48 9.58 -5.80 0.44
C PRO A 48 8.89 -6.85 1.31
N LYS A 49 8.25 -6.41 2.39
CA LYS A 49 7.44 -7.23 3.30
C LYS A 49 5.96 -6.93 3.07
N LEU A 50 5.12 -7.96 2.97
CA LEU A 50 3.67 -7.81 2.87
C LEU A 50 3.10 -7.20 4.16
N LEU A 51 2.26 -6.19 4.01
CA LEU A 51 1.53 -5.56 5.10
C LEU A 51 0.04 -5.89 5.07
N ILE A 52 -0.57 -5.73 3.90
CA ILE A 52 -2.01 -5.87 3.72
C ILE A 52 -2.25 -6.65 2.45
N TYR A 53 -3.14 -7.64 2.54
CA TYR A 53 -3.59 -8.42 1.40
C TYR A 53 -5.10 -8.29 1.21
N LEU A 54 -5.55 -8.56 -0.02
CA LEU A 54 -6.95 -8.47 -0.41
C LEU A 54 -7.61 -7.12 -0.01
N ALA A 55 -6.91 -6.04 -0.31
CA ALA A 55 -7.22 -4.63 -0.06
C ALA A 55 -7.26 -4.17 1.40
N SER A 56 -7.68 -5.01 2.35
CA SER A 56 -7.92 -4.56 3.74
C SER A 56 -7.47 -5.53 4.84
N ASN A 57 -7.05 -6.76 4.53
CA ASN A 57 -6.66 -7.73 5.55
C ASN A 57 -5.20 -7.52 5.95
N LEU A 58 -4.94 -7.30 7.24
CA LEU A 58 -3.58 -7.20 7.76
C LEU A 58 -2.90 -8.57 7.74
N GLU A 59 -1.65 -8.58 7.28
CA GLU A 59 -0.77 -9.74 7.46
C GLU A 59 -0.43 -9.93 8.96
N SER A 60 -0.12 -11.17 9.34
CA SER A 60 0.21 -11.51 10.72
C SER A 60 1.39 -10.68 11.26
N GLY A 61 1.21 -10.15 12.47
CA GLY A 61 2.20 -9.30 13.14
C GLY A 61 2.29 -7.87 12.61
N VAL A 62 1.45 -7.46 11.65
CA VAL A 62 1.37 -6.06 11.23
C VAL A 62 0.54 -5.26 12.24
N PRO A 63 1.06 -4.12 12.74
CA PRO A 63 0.32 -3.29 13.70
C PRO A 63 -1.02 -2.78 13.19
N ALA A 64 -2.03 -2.69 14.07
CA ALA A 64 -3.38 -2.25 13.72
C ALA A 64 -3.48 -0.77 13.28
N ARG A 65 -2.40 0.02 13.46
CA ARG A 65 -2.28 1.39 12.93
C ARG A 65 -2.24 1.43 11.39
N PHE A 66 -1.87 0.32 10.75
CA PHE A 66 -1.98 0.15 9.30
C PHE A 66 -3.40 -0.26 8.93
N SER A 67 -3.93 0.31 7.86
CA SER A 67 -5.22 -0.08 7.31
C SER A 67 -5.25 0.14 5.80
N GLY A 68 -5.89 -0.78 5.10
CA GLY A 68 -6.08 -0.72 3.66
C GLY A 68 -7.57 -0.59 3.36
N SER A 69 -7.90 0.13 2.30
CA SER A 69 -9.28 0.28 1.85
C SER A 69 -9.34 0.38 0.33
N GLY A 70 -10.53 0.16 -0.22
CA GLY A 70 -10.81 0.35 -1.64
C GLY A 70 -11.36 -0.88 -2.33
N SER A 71 -11.90 -0.63 -3.53
CA SER A 71 -12.48 -1.63 -4.40
C SER A 71 -12.51 -1.12 -5.84
N GLY A 72 -12.73 -2.03 -6.78
CA GLY A 72 -12.70 -1.71 -8.19
C GLY A 72 -11.30 -1.29 -8.61
N THR A 73 -11.12 0.01 -8.85
CA THR A 73 -9.90 0.62 -9.35
C THR A 73 -9.12 1.42 -8.31
N ASP A 74 -9.74 1.80 -7.20
CA ASP A 74 -9.18 2.82 -6.31
C ASP A 74 -8.95 2.25 -4.90
N PHE A 75 -7.72 2.36 -4.43
CA PHE A 75 -7.25 1.81 -3.17
C PHE A 75 -6.44 2.83 -2.38
N THR A 76 -6.47 2.71 -1.06
CA THR A 76 -5.62 3.49 -0.18
C THR A 76 -4.98 2.63 0.89
N LEU A 77 -3.76 3.01 1.28
CA LEU A 77 -3.10 2.60 2.51
C LEU A 77 -3.11 3.79 3.47
N ASN A 78 -3.50 3.54 4.71
CA ASN A 78 -3.49 4.52 5.79
C ASN A 78 -2.63 4.00 6.93
N ILE A 79 -1.85 4.90 7.52
CA ILE A 79 -1.00 4.65 8.68
C ILE A 79 -1.33 5.73 9.69
N HIS A 80 -1.88 5.36 10.85
CA HIS A 80 -2.17 6.31 11.90
C HIS A 80 -2.24 5.64 13.29
N PRO A 81 -1.46 6.13 14.28
CA PRO A 81 -0.42 7.16 14.15
C PRO A 81 0.79 6.67 13.34
N VAL A 82 1.51 7.58 12.70
CA VAL A 82 2.83 7.27 12.11
C VAL A 82 3.88 7.19 13.23
N GLU A 83 4.71 6.16 13.19
CA GLU A 83 5.83 5.91 14.10
C GLU A 83 7.18 5.95 13.37
N GLU A 84 8.29 6.03 14.12
CA GLU A 84 9.64 6.14 13.55
C GLU A 84 9.99 4.95 12.64
N GLU A 85 9.53 3.75 13.00
CA GLU A 85 9.76 2.52 12.24
C GLU A 85 8.98 2.43 10.91
N ASP A 86 8.08 3.38 10.65
CA ASP A 86 7.27 3.43 9.43
C ASP A 86 8.04 4.07 8.25
N ALA A 87 9.20 4.69 8.49
CA ALA A 87 10.05 5.24 7.43
C ALA A 87 10.49 4.14 6.45
N ALA A 88 9.92 4.14 5.24
CA ALA A 88 10.08 3.09 4.25
C ALA A 88 9.52 3.53 2.88
N THR A 89 9.82 2.77 1.84
CA THR A 89 9.07 2.86 0.58
C THR A 89 7.92 1.86 0.60
N TYR A 90 6.70 2.34 0.34
CA TYR A 90 5.51 1.52 0.27
C TYR A 90 5.13 1.23 -1.17
N TYR A 91 4.64 0.04 -1.45
CA TYR A 91 4.23 -0.34 -2.81
C TYR A 91 2.86 -1.03 -2.78
N CYS A 92 1.98 -0.63 -3.69
CA CYS A 92 0.81 -1.43 -4.02
C CYS A 92 1.13 -2.45 -5.12
N GLN A 93 0.42 -3.58 -5.12
CA GLN A 93 0.52 -4.61 -6.16
C GLN A 93 -0.82 -5.31 -6.36
N HIS A 94 -1.16 -5.62 -7.61
CA HIS A 94 -2.38 -6.36 -7.91
C HIS A 94 -2.08 -7.82 -8.26
N SER A 95 -2.94 -8.74 -7.84
CA SER A 95 -2.84 -10.17 -8.17
C SER A 95 -4.02 -10.71 -8.95
N ARG A 96 -4.78 -9.83 -9.64
CA ARG A 96 -5.98 -10.23 -10.38
C ARG A 96 -5.65 -11.12 -11.59
N GLU A 97 -4.64 -10.73 -12.36
CA GLU A 97 -4.20 -11.42 -13.56
C GLU A 97 -2.69 -11.30 -13.70
N LEU A 98 -2.10 -12.12 -14.57
CA LEU A 98 -0.69 -12.01 -14.91
C LEU A 98 -0.48 -10.95 -16.02
N PRO A 99 0.63 -10.20 -15.98
CA PRO A 99 1.62 -10.18 -14.91
C PRO A 99 1.10 -9.45 -13.66
N ARG A 100 1.56 -9.92 -12.49
CA ARG A 100 1.40 -9.18 -11.23
C ARG A 100 2.32 -7.98 -11.26
N THR A 101 1.77 -6.77 -11.27
CA THR A 101 2.55 -5.54 -11.38
C THR A 101 2.45 -4.72 -10.09
N PHE A 102 3.53 -3.98 -9.82
CA PHE A 102 3.63 -3.05 -8.70
C PHE A 102 3.36 -1.62 -9.14
N GLY A 103 2.91 -0.78 -8.22
CA GLY A 103 2.93 0.67 -8.36
C GLY A 103 4.35 1.22 -8.31
N GLY A 104 4.51 2.50 -8.66
CA GLY A 104 5.81 3.19 -8.67
C GLY A 104 6.46 3.38 -7.29
N GLY A 105 5.71 3.13 -6.21
CA GLY A 105 6.18 3.30 -4.85
C GLY A 105 5.94 4.70 -4.27
N THR A 106 5.92 4.78 -2.95
CA THR A 106 5.82 6.02 -2.18
C THR A 106 6.84 5.99 -1.07
N LYS A 107 7.82 6.87 -1.12
CA LYS A 107 8.80 7.03 -0.04
C LYS A 107 8.16 7.81 1.11
N LEU A 108 7.92 7.16 2.24
CA LEU A 108 7.48 7.81 3.47
C LEU A 108 8.70 8.20 4.30
N GLU A 109 8.80 9.48 4.61
CA GLU A 109 9.85 10.07 5.45
C GLU A 109 9.22 10.67 6.71
N ILE A 110 9.95 10.61 7.82
CA ILE A 110 9.54 11.25 9.06
C ILE A 110 10.09 12.67 9.07
N LYS A 111 9.19 13.64 9.30
CA LYS A 111 9.54 15.05 9.45
C LYS A 111 9.80 15.42 10.90
#